data_AF-A0A1F2QR56-F1
#
_entry.id   AF-A0A1F2QR56-F1
#
_cell.length_a   1.000
_cell.length_b   1.000
_cell.length_c   1.000
_cell.angle_alpha   90.00
_cell.angle_beta   90.00
_cell.angle_gamma   90.00
#
_symmetry.space_group_name_H-M   'P 1'
#
loop_
_entity.id
_entity.type
_entity.pdbx_description
1 polymer ?
#
loop_
_entity_poly.entity_id
_entity_poly.type
_entity_poly.pdbx_seq_one_letter_code
_entity_poly.pdbx_strand_id
1 'polypeptide(L)'
;MLQDIPQSAYFRDRLANDTTGEPATETTYSVGVFQPSQGTYRVHLSGLKLGLYKLGVRTFSRDGSDQPPLKLPGVAGPGSASFFQLAFVSTPGAVSTLVRVATFESTLADISNSRELELIDSAGIAKSLSRKIQAAAEAAARGRTEASQKILRAFKRQVNAQAGKHIHGTAVQILLEDADSLLSQLACDHDDDDDDHDDCDDDDDDDDDRRDQRP
;
A
#
# COMPACT_ATOMS: atom_id res chain seq x y z
N MET A 1 -20.61 9.16 6.74
CA MET A 1 -20.77 10.48 6.08
C MET A 1 -19.45 10.78 5.41
N LEU A 2 -19.46 10.94 4.08
CA LEU A 2 -18.29 11.25 3.27
C LEU A 2 -18.06 12.77 3.37
N GLN A 3 -16.90 13.20 3.86
CA GLN A 3 -16.55 14.61 3.94
C GLN A 3 -16.06 15.04 2.55
N ASP A 4 -16.78 16.00 1.97
CA ASP A 4 -16.73 16.37 0.56
C ASP A 4 -15.34 16.85 0.12
N ILE A 5 -14.71 16.09 -0.76
CA ILE A 5 -13.65 16.64 -1.62
C ILE A 5 -14.35 17.61 -2.60
N PRO A 6 -14.02 18.91 -2.62
CA PRO A 6 -14.64 19.85 -3.54
C PRO A 6 -14.56 19.36 -4.98
N GLN A 7 -15.64 19.57 -5.76
CA GLN A 7 -15.73 19.13 -7.15
C GLN A 7 -15.49 17.62 -7.35
N SER A 8 -15.85 16.80 -6.35
CA SER A 8 -15.86 15.35 -6.51
C SER A 8 -17.23 14.81 -6.91
N ALA A 9 -17.22 13.70 -7.63
CA ALA A 9 -18.42 12.96 -8.00
C ALA A 9 -18.18 11.47 -7.78
N TYR A 10 -19.16 10.78 -7.20
CA TYR A 10 -19.12 9.34 -6.97
C TYR A 10 -20.02 8.62 -7.98
N PHE A 11 -19.49 7.59 -8.61
CA PHE A 11 -20.20 6.75 -9.55
C PHE A 11 -20.11 5.29 -9.13
N ARG A 12 -21.20 4.56 -9.37
CA ARG A 12 -21.26 3.11 -9.23
C ARG A 12 -21.77 2.55 -10.56
N ASP A 13 -20.95 1.73 -11.19
CA ASP A 13 -21.24 1.16 -12.51
C ASP A 13 -21.29 -0.38 -12.45
N ARG A 14 -22.20 -0.95 -13.21
CA ARG A 14 -22.46 -2.38 -13.35
C ARG A 14 -22.88 -2.66 -14.79
N LEU A 15 -22.07 -3.42 -15.52
CA LEU A 15 -22.40 -3.85 -16.87
C LEU A 15 -23.02 -5.25 -16.83
N ALA A 16 -24.32 -5.34 -17.15
CA ALA A 16 -24.99 -6.63 -17.35
C ALA A 16 -24.53 -7.26 -18.68
N ASN A 17 -24.64 -8.58 -18.78
CA ASN A 17 -24.34 -9.27 -20.03
C ASN A 17 -25.41 -8.91 -21.07
N ASP A 18 -25.02 -8.19 -22.12
CA ASP A 18 -25.91 -7.71 -23.19
C ASP A 18 -26.43 -8.85 -24.10
N THR A 19 -25.83 -10.03 -24.00
CA THR A 19 -26.16 -11.22 -24.79
C THR A 19 -27.02 -12.21 -24.01
N THR A 20 -26.77 -12.41 -22.71
CA THR A 20 -27.50 -13.41 -21.87
C THR A 20 -28.52 -12.80 -20.92
N GLY A 21 -28.47 -11.48 -20.68
CA GLY A 21 -29.32 -10.80 -19.70
C GLY A 21 -28.98 -11.10 -18.24
N GLU A 22 -27.89 -11.83 -17.98
CA GLU A 22 -27.44 -12.10 -16.62
C GLU A 22 -27.01 -10.79 -15.92
N PRO A 23 -27.33 -10.65 -14.62
CA PRO A 23 -26.95 -9.46 -13.88
C PRO A 23 -25.42 -9.37 -13.76
N ALA A 24 -24.90 -8.14 -13.80
CA ALA A 24 -23.47 -7.88 -13.62
C ALA A 24 -22.96 -8.54 -12.33
N THR A 25 -21.96 -9.41 -12.43
CA THR A 25 -21.35 -10.09 -11.28
C THR A 25 -20.31 -9.20 -10.58
N GLU A 26 -19.82 -8.17 -11.27
CA GLU A 26 -18.84 -7.20 -10.80
C GLU A 26 -19.45 -5.80 -10.71
N THR A 27 -18.85 -4.95 -9.88
CA THR A 27 -19.27 -3.55 -9.70
C THR A 27 -18.02 -2.67 -9.65
N THR A 28 -17.99 -1.65 -10.50
CA THR A 28 -16.94 -0.63 -10.46
C THR A 28 -17.44 0.52 -9.60
N TYR A 29 -16.61 0.94 -8.66
CA TYR A 29 -16.82 2.15 -7.86
C TYR A 29 -15.76 3.17 -8.28
N SER A 30 -16.18 4.38 -8.64
CA SER A 30 -15.26 5.44 -9.01
C SER A 30 -15.61 6.74 -8.31
N VAL A 31 -14.56 7.48 -7.96
CA VAL A 31 -14.66 8.84 -7.46
C VAL A 31 -13.84 9.70 -8.41
N GLY A 32 -14.49 10.63 -9.09
CA GLY A 32 -13.80 11.69 -9.84
C GLY A 32 -13.54 12.85 -8.90
N VAL A 33 -12.34 13.43 -8.94
CA VAL A 33 -12.01 14.69 -8.25
C VAL A 33 -11.51 15.65 -9.31
N PHE A 34 -12.22 16.76 -9.52
CA PHE A 34 -11.83 17.75 -10.51
C PHE A 34 -10.85 18.75 -9.90
N GLN A 35 -9.72 18.95 -10.57
CA GLN A 35 -8.68 19.91 -10.17
C GLN A 35 -8.23 19.80 -8.69
N PRO A 36 -7.86 18.59 -8.19
CA PRO A 36 -7.28 18.47 -6.86
C PRO A 36 -6.00 19.31 -6.73
N SER A 37 -5.75 19.87 -5.54
CA SER A 37 -4.46 20.48 -5.24
C SER A 37 -3.37 19.40 -5.21
N GLN A 38 -2.16 19.74 -5.65
CA GLN A 38 -1.00 18.86 -5.42
C GLN A 38 -0.84 18.58 -3.92
N GLY A 39 -0.50 17.34 -3.56
CA GLY A 39 -0.32 16.93 -2.17
C GLY A 39 -0.64 15.47 -1.92
N THR A 40 -0.72 15.13 -0.63
CA THR A 40 -0.92 13.76 -0.17
C THR A 40 -2.39 13.49 0.16
N TYR A 41 -2.95 12.44 -0.42
CA TYR A 41 -4.32 11.99 -0.20
C TYR A 41 -4.35 10.60 0.41
N ARG A 42 -5.30 10.36 1.31
CA ARG A 42 -5.55 9.02 1.86
C ARG A 42 -6.76 8.40 1.20
N VAL A 43 -6.60 7.18 0.70
CA VAL A 43 -7.68 6.36 0.20
C VAL A 43 -7.99 5.28 1.23
N HIS A 44 -9.24 5.25 1.68
CA HIS A 44 -9.74 4.24 2.61
C HIS A 44 -10.78 3.36 1.89
N LEU A 45 -10.48 2.07 1.77
CA LEU A 45 -11.37 1.09 1.17
C LEU A 45 -11.94 0.19 2.26
N SER A 46 -13.27 0.12 2.36
CA SER A 46 -13.96 -0.79 3.26
C SER A 46 -14.48 -2.01 2.50
N GLY A 47 -14.11 -3.20 2.98
CA GLY A 47 -14.55 -4.47 2.42
C GLY A 47 -15.99 -4.80 2.81
N LEU A 48 -16.85 -5.01 1.81
CA LEU A 48 -18.26 -5.37 2.01
C LEU A 48 -18.58 -6.81 1.60
N LYS A 49 -17.69 -7.42 0.81
CA LYS A 49 -17.86 -8.77 0.26
C LYS A 49 -16.48 -9.40 0.11
N LEU A 50 -16.41 -10.71 0.38
CA LEU A 50 -15.19 -11.49 0.14
C LEU A 50 -14.87 -11.51 -1.36
N GLY A 51 -13.65 -11.12 -1.72
CA GLY A 51 -13.19 -11.16 -3.10
C GLY A 51 -11.88 -10.42 -3.34
N LEU A 52 -11.36 -10.60 -4.55
CA LEU A 52 -10.26 -9.80 -5.07
C LEU A 52 -10.78 -8.47 -5.62
N TYR A 53 -10.00 -7.42 -5.46
CA TYR A 53 -10.25 -6.13 -6.10
C TYR A 53 -8.97 -5.56 -6.73
N LYS A 54 -9.13 -4.54 -7.57
CA LYS A 54 -8.03 -3.73 -8.09
C LYS A 54 -8.37 -2.26 -7.85
N LEU A 55 -7.58 -1.59 -7.03
CA LEU A 55 -7.62 -0.14 -6.91
C LEU A 55 -6.89 0.45 -8.11
N GLY A 56 -7.62 1.22 -8.92
CA GLY A 56 -7.05 1.99 -10.02
C GLY A 56 -7.14 3.48 -9.72
N VAL A 57 -6.03 4.21 -9.84
CA VAL A 57 -6.00 5.67 -9.77
C VAL A 57 -5.47 6.20 -11.10
N ARG A 58 -6.24 7.11 -11.71
CA ARG A 58 -5.84 7.85 -12.91
C ARG A 58 -5.65 9.30 -12.51
N THR A 59 -4.49 9.84 -12.81
CA THR A 59 -4.11 11.22 -12.52
C THR A 59 -3.78 11.94 -13.81
N PHE A 60 -4.02 13.24 -13.81
CA PHE A 60 -3.74 14.13 -14.93
C PHE A 60 -2.92 15.31 -14.41
N SER A 61 -2.00 15.79 -15.23
CA SER A 61 -1.22 17.00 -14.93
C SER A 61 -2.08 18.25 -15.18
N ARG A 62 -1.61 19.41 -14.73
CA ARG A 62 -2.32 20.70 -14.85
C ARG A 62 -2.59 21.12 -16.30
N ASP A 63 -1.77 20.64 -17.25
CA ASP A 63 -1.95 20.86 -18.68
C ASP A 63 -2.93 19.87 -19.35
N GLY A 64 -3.50 18.94 -18.56
CA GLY A 64 -4.41 17.90 -19.04
C GLY A 64 -3.73 16.64 -19.56
N SER A 65 -2.40 16.55 -19.53
CA SER A 65 -1.69 15.33 -19.92
C SER A 65 -1.97 14.17 -18.96
N ASP A 66 -2.15 12.97 -19.52
CA ASP A 66 -2.29 11.72 -18.77
C ASP A 66 -1.00 11.38 -18.02
N GLN A 67 -1.13 10.93 -16.77
CA GLN A 67 -0.05 10.22 -16.07
C GLN A 67 -0.25 8.70 -16.15
N PRO A 68 0.82 7.89 -15.97
CA PRO A 68 0.70 6.44 -15.93
C PRO A 68 -0.34 5.97 -14.90
N PRO A 69 -1.21 5.00 -15.25
CA PRO A 69 -2.25 4.54 -14.33
C PRO A 69 -1.64 3.76 -13.16
N LEU A 70 -1.99 4.17 -11.94
CA LEU A 70 -1.56 3.50 -10.71
C LEU A 70 -2.55 2.37 -10.42
N LYS A 71 -2.03 1.16 -10.18
CA LYS A 71 -2.86 -0.04 -9.96
C LYS A 71 -2.30 -0.85 -8.81
N LEU A 72 -3.12 -1.06 -7.78
CA LEU A 72 -2.79 -1.94 -6.66
C LEU A 72 -3.87 -3.01 -6.51
N PRO A 73 -3.51 -4.30 -6.56
CA PRO A 73 -4.47 -5.36 -6.28
C PRO A 73 -4.73 -5.43 -4.77
N GLY A 74 -5.86 -6.03 -4.40
CA GLY A 74 -6.21 -6.18 -3.00
C GLY A 74 -7.15 -7.36 -2.78
N VAL A 75 -7.28 -7.74 -1.53
CA VAL A 75 -8.28 -8.68 -1.07
C VAL A 75 -9.19 -7.94 -0.10
N ALA A 76 -10.49 -8.13 -0.24
CA ALA A 76 -11.48 -7.57 0.66
C ALA A 76 -12.30 -8.71 1.23
N GLY A 77 -12.69 -8.56 2.49
CA GLY A 77 -13.72 -9.36 3.18
C GLY A 77 -14.66 -8.43 3.96
N PRO A 78 -15.84 -8.90 4.37
CA PRO A 78 -16.77 -8.09 5.15
C PRO A 78 -16.10 -7.54 6.42
N GLY A 79 -16.11 -6.21 6.58
CA GLY A 79 -15.53 -5.53 7.74
C GLY A 79 -14.02 -5.29 7.68
N SER A 80 -13.31 -5.80 6.67
CA SER A 80 -11.91 -5.46 6.44
C SER A 80 -11.75 -4.02 5.96
N ALA A 81 -10.57 -3.43 6.18
CA ALA A 81 -10.21 -2.12 5.66
C ALA A 81 -8.81 -2.17 5.04
N SER A 82 -8.64 -1.47 3.91
CA SER A 82 -7.33 -1.23 3.29
C SER A 82 -7.09 0.28 3.19
N PHE A 83 -5.87 0.70 3.46
CA PHE A 83 -5.47 2.10 3.41
C PHE A 83 -4.36 2.30 2.39
N PHE A 84 -4.44 3.41 1.67
CA PHE A 84 -3.43 3.80 0.68
C PHE A 84 -3.15 5.29 0.80
N GLN A 85 -1.95 5.67 0.40
CA GLN A 85 -1.50 7.04 0.32
C GLN A 85 -1.13 7.36 -1.14
N LEU A 86 -1.80 8.36 -1.70
CA LEU A 86 -1.54 8.90 -3.01
C LEU A 86 -0.75 10.21 -2.83
N ALA A 87 0.51 10.24 -3.26
CA ALA A 87 1.24 11.48 -3.46
C ALA A 87 0.90 11.99 -4.87
N PHE A 88 -0.08 12.89 -4.95
CA PHE A 88 -0.51 13.47 -6.20
C PHE A 88 0.35 14.67 -6.57
N VAL A 89 0.93 14.65 -7.76
CA VAL A 89 1.65 15.77 -8.35
C VAL A 89 0.95 16.21 -9.63
N SER A 90 0.74 17.52 -9.80
CA SER A 90 0.06 18.08 -10.97
C SER A 90 1.01 18.72 -11.98
N THR A 91 2.31 18.67 -11.72
CA THR A 91 3.36 19.21 -12.60
C THR A 91 3.48 18.36 -13.87
N PRO A 92 3.37 18.92 -15.08
CA PRO A 92 3.58 18.20 -16.33
C PRO A 92 4.93 17.48 -16.36
N GLY A 93 4.94 16.20 -16.73
CA GLY A 93 6.13 15.35 -16.76
C GLY A 93 6.47 14.69 -15.41
N ALA A 94 5.90 15.13 -14.29
CA ALA A 94 6.02 14.44 -13.01
C ALA A 94 5.01 13.27 -12.91
N VAL A 95 5.29 12.32 -12.02
CA VAL A 95 4.48 11.10 -11.85
C VAL A 95 3.99 11.01 -10.41
N SER A 96 2.68 10.88 -10.24
CA SER A 96 2.07 10.61 -8.93
C SER A 96 2.40 9.19 -8.46
N THR A 97 2.51 8.98 -7.15
CA THR A 97 2.78 7.66 -6.58
C THR A 97 1.65 7.22 -5.67
N LEU A 98 1.42 5.91 -5.61
CA LEU A 98 0.41 5.30 -4.75
C LEU A 98 1.06 4.17 -3.97
N VAL A 99 1.00 4.25 -2.65
CA VAL A 99 1.57 3.25 -1.75
C VAL A 99 0.50 2.72 -0.81
N ARG A 100 0.63 1.45 -0.42
CA ARG A 100 -0.19 0.83 0.62
C ARG A 100 0.29 1.29 1.99
N VAL A 101 -0.65 1.58 2.88
CA VAL A 101 -0.41 1.92 4.29
C VAL A 101 -1.02 0.82 5.15
N ALA A 102 -0.30 -0.28 5.31
CA ALA A 102 -0.80 -1.44 6.03
C ALA A 102 -0.72 -1.23 7.54
N THR A 103 -1.64 -1.86 8.26
CA THR A 103 -1.59 -2.02 9.71
C THR A 103 -1.43 -3.50 10.05
N PHE A 104 -1.02 -3.82 11.28
CA PHE A 104 -1.00 -5.21 11.73
C PHE A 104 -2.39 -5.85 11.61
N GLU A 105 -3.45 -5.10 11.88
CA GLU A 105 -4.84 -5.56 11.75
C GLU A 105 -5.24 -5.79 10.28
N SER A 106 -4.94 -4.85 9.37
CA SER A 106 -5.28 -5.02 7.95
C SER A 106 -4.55 -6.22 7.35
N THR A 107 -3.28 -6.43 7.72
CA THR A 107 -2.48 -7.57 7.27
C THR A 107 -3.07 -8.89 7.79
N LEU A 108 -3.57 -8.93 9.03
CA LEU A 108 -4.27 -10.10 9.57
C LEU A 108 -5.58 -10.38 8.82
N ALA A 109 -6.34 -9.35 8.49
CA ALA A 109 -7.53 -9.47 7.67
C ALA A 109 -7.18 -10.01 6.27
N ASP A 110 -6.10 -9.51 5.65
CA ASP A 110 -5.65 -9.96 4.34
C ASP A 110 -5.22 -11.43 4.35
N ILE A 111 -4.56 -11.91 5.41
CA ILE A 111 -4.27 -13.35 5.60
C ILE A 111 -5.56 -14.16 5.72
N SER A 112 -6.53 -13.69 6.52
CA SER A 112 -7.81 -14.38 6.73
C SER A 112 -8.61 -14.48 5.43
N ASN A 113 -8.79 -13.35 4.74
CA ASN A 113 -9.52 -13.29 3.48
C ASN A 113 -8.81 -14.11 2.39
N SER A 114 -7.47 -14.06 2.33
CA SER A 114 -6.70 -14.88 1.40
C SER A 114 -6.84 -16.38 1.68
N ARG A 115 -7.00 -16.77 2.95
CA ARG A 115 -7.28 -18.16 3.33
C ARG A 115 -8.68 -18.59 2.87
N GLU A 116 -9.69 -17.76 3.07
CA GLU A 116 -11.07 -18.06 2.65
C GLU A 116 -11.22 -18.11 1.13
N LEU A 117 -10.44 -17.31 0.39
CA LEU A 117 -10.36 -17.34 -1.07
C LEU A 117 -9.42 -18.42 -1.62
N GLU A 118 -8.87 -19.29 -0.75
CA GLU A 118 -7.92 -20.35 -1.12
C GLU A 118 -6.62 -19.85 -1.79
N LEU A 119 -6.33 -18.54 -1.73
CA LEU A 119 -5.05 -17.96 -2.13
C LEU A 119 -3.94 -18.37 -1.15
N ILE A 120 -4.30 -18.73 0.08
CA ILE A 120 -3.46 -19.47 1.02
C ILE A 120 -4.10 -20.83 1.27
N ASP A 121 -3.61 -21.86 0.58
CA ASP A 121 -4.22 -23.21 0.59
C ASP A 121 -3.88 -24.04 1.83
N SER A 122 -2.90 -23.60 2.63
CA SER A 122 -2.47 -24.29 3.85
C SER A 122 -2.87 -23.52 5.11
N ALA A 123 -3.77 -24.11 5.90
CA ALA A 123 -4.16 -23.58 7.22
C ALA A 123 -2.95 -23.43 8.17
N GLY A 124 -1.97 -24.33 8.07
CA GLY A 124 -0.74 -24.25 8.85
C GLY A 124 0.12 -23.04 8.48
N ILE A 125 0.22 -22.74 7.18
CA ILE A 125 0.93 -21.55 6.69
C ILE A 125 0.20 -20.28 7.11
N ALA A 126 -1.11 -20.19 6.89
CA ALA A 126 -1.92 -19.04 7.32
C ALA A 126 -1.74 -18.76 8.82
N LYS A 127 -1.88 -19.79 9.68
CA LYS A 127 -1.67 -19.66 11.13
C LYS A 127 -0.25 -19.22 11.49
N SER A 128 0.76 -19.71 10.78
CA SER A 128 2.16 -19.32 11.00
C SER A 128 2.43 -17.86 10.61
N LEU A 129 1.81 -17.38 9.52
CA LEU A 129 1.87 -16.00 9.07
C LEU A 129 1.16 -15.07 10.07
N SER A 130 -0.09 -15.37 10.45
CA SER A 130 -0.84 -14.58 11.43
C SER A 130 -0.11 -14.43 12.76
N ARG A 131 0.51 -15.52 13.26
CA ARG A 131 1.31 -15.46 14.49
C ARG A 131 2.52 -14.53 14.39
N LYS A 132 3.15 -14.42 13.21
CA LYS A 132 4.27 -13.48 13.02
C LYS A 132 3.78 -12.04 13.04
N ILE A 133 2.65 -11.75 12.39
CA ILE A 133 2.06 -10.41 12.43
C ILE A 133 1.64 -10.03 13.85
N GLN A 134 1.00 -10.95 14.60
CA GLN A 134 0.66 -10.74 16.01
C GLN A 134 1.91 -10.50 16.87
N ALA A 135 2.96 -11.32 16.73
CA ALA A 135 4.19 -11.16 17.49
C ALA A 135 4.94 -9.85 17.15
N ALA A 136 4.90 -9.43 15.88
CA ALA A 136 5.45 -8.14 15.46
C ALA A 136 4.66 -6.97 16.08
N ALA A 137 3.33 -7.05 16.07
CA ALA A 137 2.46 -6.06 16.71
C ALA A 137 2.73 -5.95 18.22
N GLU A 138 2.86 -7.08 18.92
CA GLU A 138 3.20 -7.11 20.34
C GLU A 138 4.60 -6.53 20.63
N ALA A 139 5.56 -6.77 19.75
CA ALA A 139 6.90 -6.20 19.88
C ALA A 139 6.88 -4.68 19.69
N ALA A 140 6.21 -4.19 18.65
CA ALA A 140 6.04 -2.76 18.39
C ALA A 140 5.31 -2.05 19.54
N ALA A 141 4.23 -2.63 20.05
CA ALA A 141 3.48 -2.08 21.19
C ALA A 141 4.30 -2.02 22.50
N ARG A 142 5.43 -2.73 22.58
CA ARG A 142 6.38 -2.70 23.71
C ARG A 142 7.61 -1.82 23.43
N GLY A 143 7.61 -1.02 22.36
CA GLY A 143 8.76 -0.22 21.94
C GLY A 143 9.94 -1.05 21.43
N ARG A 144 9.75 -2.35 21.13
CA ARG A 144 10.82 -3.24 20.65
C ARG A 144 10.84 -3.24 19.13
N THR A 145 11.11 -2.07 18.56
CA THR A 145 11.05 -1.80 17.11
C THR A 145 11.95 -2.75 16.31
N GLU A 146 13.21 -2.94 16.72
CA GLU A 146 14.12 -3.91 16.07
C GLU A 146 13.59 -5.34 16.06
N ALA A 147 13.00 -5.78 17.18
CA ALA A 147 12.42 -7.11 17.30
C ALA A 147 11.21 -7.26 16.37
N SER A 148 10.36 -6.24 16.30
CA SER A 148 9.23 -6.20 15.37
C SER A 148 9.69 -6.27 13.91
N GLN A 149 10.67 -5.45 13.52
CA GLN A 149 11.26 -5.47 12.19
C GLN A 149 11.86 -6.85 11.85
N LYS A 150 12.57 -7.49 12.79
CA LYS A 150 13.13 -8.85 12.59
C LYS A 150 12.04 -9.89 12.34
N ILE A 151 10.91 -9.79 13.05
CA ILE A 151 9.75 -10.67 12.86
C ILE A 151 9.08 -10.41 11.51
N LEU A 152 8.91 -9.15 11.10
CA LEU A 152 8.38 -8.79 9.77
C LEU A 152 9.27 -9.28 8.63
N ARG A 153 10.60 -9.14 8.75
CA ARG A 153 11.54 -9.73 7.79
C ARG A 153 11.41 -11.26 7.73
N ALA A 154 11.15 -11.93 8.85
CA ALA A 154 10.87 -13.37 8.88
C ALA A 154 9.53 -13.73 8.23
N PHE A 155 8.51 -12.89 8.40
CA PHE A 155 7.24 -13.00 7.70
C PHE A 155 7.44 -12.91 6.18
N LYS A 156 8.14 -11.87 5.67
CA LYS A 156 8.47 -11.73 4.23
C LYS A 156 9.18 -12.97 3.68
N ARG A 157 10.19 -13.48 4.39
CA ARG A 157 10.90 -14.70 3.98
C ARG A 157 9.96 -15.90 3.87
N GLN A 158 9.03 -16.06 4.81
CA GLN A 158 8.04 -17.13 4.72
C GLN A 158 7.09 -16.94 3.54
N VAL A 159 6.59 -15.71 3.31
CA VAL A 159 5.73 -15.41 2.15
C VAL A 159 6.44 -15.79 0.86
N ASN A 160 7.68 -15.33 0.66
CA ASN A 160 8.49 -15.68 -0.52
C ASN A 160 8.76 -17.18 -0.64
N ALA A 161 9.09 -17.86 0.46
CA ALA A 161 9.40 -19.29 0.44
C ALA A 161 8.19 -20.17 0.09
N GLN A 162 6.98 -19.67 0.36
CA GLN A 162 5.71 -20.34 0.13
C GLN A 162 4.97 -19.85 -1.12
N ALA A 163 5.49 -18.80 -1.77
CA ALA A 163 4.98 -18.31 -3.04
C ALA A 163 4.99 -19.43 -4.09
N GLY A 164 3.85 -19.64 -4.75
CA GLY A 164 3.62 -20.69 -5.73
C GLY A 164 3.52 -22.11 -5.16
N LYS A 165 3.68 -22.30 -3.84
CA LYS A 165 3.51 -23.60 -3.16
C LYS A 165 2.21 -23.64 -2.37
N HIS A 166 2.07 -22.68 -1.45
CA HIS A 166 0.95 -22.56 -0.53
C HIS A 166 0.35 -21.16 -0.48
N ILE A 167 0.99 -20.19 -1.14
CA ILE A 167 0.52 -18.81 -1.28
C ILE A 167 0.55 -18.46 -2.76
N HIS A 168 -0.60 -18.07 -3.30
CA HIS A 168 -0.81 -17.96 -4.74
C HIS A 168 -1.25 -16.55 -5.14
N GLY A 169 -0.92 -16.20 -6.38
CA GLY A 169 -1.40 -15.00 -7.05
C GLY A 169 -1.27 -13.73 -6.21
N THR A 170 -2.37 -12.97 -6.16
CA THR A 170 -2.46 -11.67 -5.52
C THR A 170 -2.08 -11.67 -4.03
N ALA A 171 -2.25 -12.79 -3.30
CA ALA A 171 -1.90 -12.84 -1.88
C ALA A 171 -0.39 -12.69 -1.64
N VAL A 172 0.46 -13.16 -2.56
CA VAL A 172 1.92 -12.96 -2.43
C VAL A 172 2.25 -11.47 -2.48
N GLN A 173 1.70 -10.76 -3.46
CA GLN A 173 1.96 -9.33 -3.64
C GLN A 173 1.45 -8.52 -2.45
N ILE A 174 0.20 -8.72 -2.03
CA ILE A 174 -0.41 -7.98 -0.91
C ILE A 174 0.42 -8.15 0.36
N LEU A 175 0.72 -9.38 0.74
CA LEU A 175 1.41 -9.63 2.01
C LEU A 175 2.85 -9.10 2.02
N LEU A 176 3.51 -9.06 0.86
CA LEU A 176 4.83 -8.41 0.76
C LEU A 176 4.72 -6.89 0.86
N GLU A 177 3.75 -6.27 0.18
CA GLU A 177 3.47 -4.84 0.28
C GLU A 177 3.10 -4.44 1.71
N ASP A 178 2.30 -5.24 2.40
CA ASP A 178 1.93 -5.02 3.80
C ASP A 178 3.16 -5.02 4.70
N ALA A 179 4.01 -6.04 4.54
CA ALA A 179 5.22 -6.16 5.35
C ALA A 179 6.21 -5.02 5.08
N ASP A 180 6.33 -4.57 3.83
CA ASP A 180 7.17 -3.41 3.48
C ASP A 180 6.59 -2.12 4.05
N SER A 181 5.28 -1.92 3.96
CA SER A 181 4.61 -0.77 4.57
C SER A 181 4.81 -0.71 6.09
N LEU A 182 4.67 -1.85 6.78
CA LEU A 182 4.90 -1.93 8.23
C LEU A 182 6.38 -1.72 8.59
N LEU A 183 7.31 -2.22 7.79
CA LEU A 183 8.75 -2.01 8.01
C LEU A 183 9.14 -0.54 7.86
N SER A 184 8.61 0.15 6.85
CA SER A 184 8.88 1.58 6.64
C SER A 184 8.33 2.43 7.78
N GLN A 185 7.12 2.13 8.27
CA GLN A 185 6.53 2.84 9.42
C GLN A 185 7.41 2.70 10.68
N LEU A 186 7.92 1.49 10.94
CA LEU A 186 8.80 1.22 12.08
C LEU A 186 10.23 1.74 11.92
N ALA A 187 10.61 2.25 10.74
CA ALA A 187 11.91 2.89 10.56
C ALA A 187 11.84 4.37 10.98
N CYS A 188 10.74 5.04 10.66
CA CYS A 188 10.51 6.44 11.03
C CYS A 188 10.34 6.65 12.55
N ASP A 189 9.88 5.64 13.29
CA ASP A 189 9.74 5.71 14.75
C ASP A 189 11.08 5.55 15.51
N HIS A 190 12.20 5.27 14.83
CA HIS A 190 13.50 5.02 15.48
C HIS A 190 14.37 6.28 15.60
N ASP A 191 14.11 7.32 14.81
CA ASP A 191 14.96 8.51 14.74
C ASP A 191 14.64 9.56 15.83
N ASP A 192 13.67 9.28 16.72
CA ASP A 192 13.25 10.20 17.80
C ASP A 192 14.03 10.01 19.13
N ASP A 193 14.92 9.01 19.23
CA ASP A 193 15.67 8.70 20.47
C ASP A 193 17.18 9.03 20.41
N ASP A 194 17.69 9.49 19.26
CA ASP A 194 19.08 9.97 19.12
C ASP A 194 19.12 11.51 19.24
N ASP A 195 19.12 11.98 20.50
CA ASP A 195 19.66 13.29 20.86
C ASP A 195 21.17 13.33 20.52
N ASP A 196 21.50 13.63 19.27
CA ASP A 196 22.75 14.28 18.85
C ASP A 196 22.55 14.89 17.45
N HIS A 197 22.51 16.23 17.40
CA HIS A 197 22.84 17.14 16.28
C HIS A 197 23.44 16.43 15.03
N ASP A 198 22.99 16.65 13.79
CA ASP A 198 22.74 17.92 13.09
C ASP A 198 22.17 17.64 11.68
N ASP A 199 21.38 18.59 11.17
CA ASP A 199 21.25 18.98 9.76
C ASP A 199 20.60 18.00 8.76
N CYS A 200 19.27 18.06 8.75
CA CYS A 200 18.52 18.07 7.48
C CYS A 200 18.58 19.50 6.88
N ASP A 201 19.77 20.04 6.63
CA ASP A 201 19.94 21.31 5.91
C ASP A 201 20.78 21.09 4.65
N ASP A 202 20.36 21.85 3.64
CA ASP A 202 20.80 21.90 2.27
C ASP A 202 22.33 22.08 2.08
N ASP A 203 22.71 21.90 0.81
CA ASP A 203 23.85 22.51 0.10
C ASP A 203 25.01 21.57 -0.25
N ASP A 204 25.01 21.27 -1.55
CA ASP A 204 26.11 21.54 -2.49
C ASP A 204 27.50 20.92 -2.28
N ASP A 205 28.04 20.61 -3.46
CA ASP A 205 29.44 20.44 -3.81
C ASP A 205 30.09 19.09 -3.49
N ASP A 206 30.30 18.32 -4.55
CA ASP A 206 31.67 18.03 -4.97
C ASP A 206 31.67 17.58 -6.44
N ASP A 207 32.35 18.32 -7.31
CA ASP A 207 33.52 17.74 -8.00
C ASP A 207 34.27 18.74 -8.91
N ASP A 208 35.56 18.87 -8.57
CA ASP A 208 36.71 18.89 -9.50
C ASP A 208 37.09 20.21 -10.20
N ASP A 209 38.10 20.92 -9.65
CA ASP A 209 39.36 21.18 -10.38
C ASP A 209 40.35 22.00 -9.53
N ARG A 210 41.39 21.35 -8.98
CA ARG A 210 42.66 22.04 -8.62
C ARG A 210 43.85 21.10 -8.82
N ARG A 211 44.45 21.13 -10.01
CA ARG A 211 45.84 20.74 -10.21
C ARG A 211 46.74 21.93 -10.57
N ASP A 212 47.88 21.89 -9.91
CA ASP A 212 49.17 22.50 -10.20
C ASP A 212 49.44 23.97 -9.80
N GLN A 213 50.14 24.07 -8.67
CA GLN A 213 51.11 25.11 -8.38
C GLN A 213 52.54 24.54 -8.44
N ARG A 214 53.44 25.38 -9.00
CA ARG A 214 54.86 25.63 -8.67
C ARG A 214 55.95 25.04 -9.58
N PRO A 215 57.14 25.69 -9.63
CA PRO A 215 57.60 26.88 -8.89
C PRO A 215 57.72 28.17 -9.70
#